data_AF-A0A1B6DZB8-F1
#
_entry.id   AF-A0A1B6DZB8-F1
#
_cell.length_a   1.000
_cell.length_b   1.000
_cell.length_c   1.000
_cell.angle_alpha   90.00
_cell.angle_beta   90.00
_cell.angle_gamma   90.00
#
_symmetry.space_group_name_H-M   'P 1'
#
loop_
_entity.id
_entity.type
_entity.pdbx_description
1 polymer ?
#
loop_
_entity_poly.entity_id
_entity_poly.type
_entity_poly.pdbx_seq_one_letter_code
_entity_poly.pdbx_strand_id
1 'polypeptide(L)'
;FEVLRPLLAGDDQSADRSPDRLFISKNAAPPVGRLFQPVSKMVLSYAELLLLSLLLKKRRRRVRKYRKHPMLVPRLSKGLYYTLFDDLCSDGWKFFNYFRMSKSSFEELLSYIGDDITGRDTLLNKCIPAKEKLALTLR
;
A
#
# COMPACT_ATOMS: atom_id res chain seq x y z
N PHE A 1 15.56 16.44 -28.72
CA PHE A 1 15.71 15.93 -30.08
C PHE A 1 14.57 14.95 -30.30
N GLU A 2 13.42 15.49 -30.72
CA GLU A 2 12.81 15.22 -32.04
C GLU A 2 12.15 13.83 -32.04
N VAL A 3 10.86 13.64 -32.31
CA VAL A 3 10.09 14.16 -33.45
C VAL A 3 8.60 14.20 -33.08
N LEU A 4 7.99 15.38 -33.29
CA LEU A 4 6.58 15.54 -33.60
C LEU A 4 6.31 15.04 -35.02
N ARG A 5 5.22 14.28 -35.25
CA ARG A 5 4.53 14.34 -36.55
C ARG A 5 3.00 14.32 -36.37
N PRO A 6 2.29 15.29 -36.97
CA PRO A 6 0.83 15.39 -37.03
C PRO A 6 0.26 14.89 -38.38
N LEU A 7 -1.06 15.08 -38.54
CA LEU A 7 -1.82 15.29 -39.79
C LEU A 7 -2.36 14.05 -40.52
N LEU A 8 -3.69 13.89 -40.49
CA LEU A 8 -4.49 13.94 -41.71
C LEU A 8 -5.79 14.71 -41.43
N ALA A 9 -5.83 15.90 -42.00
CA ALA A 9 -7.03 16.66 -42.29
C ALA A 9 -7.76 16.01 -43.46
N GLY A 10 -9.08 16.18 -43.48
CA GLY A 10 -9.99 15.76 -44.54
C GLY A 10 -11.30 16.47 -44.30
N ASP A 11 -11.31 17.75 -44.66
CA ASP A 11 -12.43 18.67 -44.60
C ASP A 11 -13.51 18.33 -45.65
N ASP A 12 -14.62 19.05 -45.48
CA ASP A 12 -15.62 19.49 -46.47
C ASP A 12 -16.99 18.82 -46.36
N GLN A 13 -17.90 19.48 -45.62
CA GLN A 13 -18.86 20.50 -46.12
C GLN A 13 -19.98 19.82 -46.92
N SER A 14 -21.26 19.95 -46.57
CA SER A 14 -21.94 21.22 -46.37
C SER A 14 -23.41 20.98 -46.01
N ALA A 15 -23.90 21.84 -45.10
CA ALA A 15 -25.20 22.52 -45.07
C ALA A 15 -26.50 21.76 -45.42
N ASP A 16 -27.50 21.86 -44.53
CA ASP A 16 -28.63 22.77 -44.83
C ASP A 16 -29.47 23.14 -43.58
N ARG A 17 -29.87 24.42 -43.58
CA ARG A 17 -31.07 25.07 -43.00
C ARG A 17 -31.46 24.91 -41.51
N SER A 18 -31.22 26.03 -40.83
CA SER A 18 -31.98 26.64 -39.72
C SER A 18 -33.50 26.82 -40.02
N PRO A 19 -34.26 27.54 -39.17
CA PRO A 19 -34.60 27.32 -37.76
C PRO A 19 -36.13 27.34 -37.56
N ASP A 20 -36.69 26.74 -36.51
CA ASP A 20 -38.02 27.17 -36.08
C ASP A 20 -38.19 27.17 -34.56
N ARG A 21 -38.50 28.38 -34.10
CA ARG A 21 -38.90 28.76 -32.75
C ARG A 21 -40.16 28.01 -32.35
N LEU A 22 -40.17 27.36 -31.19
CA LEU A 22 -41.37 27.31 -30.36
C LEU A 22 -41.02 27.42 -28.87
N PHE A 23 -41.26 28.65 -28.38
CA PHE A 23 -41.82 28.98 -27.08
C PHE A 23 -41.04 28.70 -25.78
N ILE A 24 -40.54 29.81 -25.23
CA ILE A 24 -40.54 30.10 -23.80
C ILE A 24 -41.91 29.76 -23.21
N SER A 25 -41.97 28.89 -22.21
CA SER A 25 -43.09 28.83 -21.27
C SER A 25 -42.66 28.39 -19.88
N LYS A 26 -42.62 29.38 -19.00
CA LYS A 26 -43.16 29.36 -17.63
C LYS A 26 -42.49 28.40 -16.64
N ASN A 27 -41.62 29.00 -15.82
CA ASN A 27 -41.64 28.93 -14.36
C ASN A 27 -42.71 27.98 -13.79
N ALA A 28 -42.36 26.72 -13.62
CA ALA A 28 -43.08 25.81 -12.73
C ALA A 28 -42.28 25.72 -11.43
N ALA A 29 -42.79 26.37 -10.39
CA ALA A 29 -42.28 26.19 -9.04
C ALA A 29 -42.32 24.70 -8.68
N PRO A 30 -41.25 24.11 -8.11
CA PRO A 30 -41.33 22.74 -7.63
C PRO A 30 -42.39 22.65 -6.51
N PRO A 31 -43.18 21.56 -6.46
CA PRO A 31 -44.26 21.43 -5.50
C PRO A 31 -43.72 21.51 -4.07
N VAL A 32 -44.13 22.58 -3.37
CA VAL A 32 -44.02 22.76 -1.92
C VAL A 32 -44.89 21.70 -1.28
N GLY A 33 -44.31 20.54 -0.97
CA GLY A 33 -45.14 19.42 -0.49
C GLY A 33 -44.43 18.08 -0.43
N ARG A 34 -43.14 18.03 -0.11
CA ARG A 34 -42.60 16.88 0.59
C ARG A 34 -42.33 17.33 2.01
N LEU A 35 -43.24 16.92 2.89
CA LEU A 35 -43.02 16.90 4.34
C LEU A 35 -41.62 16.32 4.57
N PHE A 36 -40.67 17.20 4.84
CA PHE A 36 -39.41 16.84 5.43
C PHE A 36 -39.82 16.31 6.79
N GLN A 37 -40.04 15.00 6.90
CA GLN A 37 -40.25 14.41 8.21
C GLN A 37 -39.01 14.78 9.03
N PRO A 38 -39.15 15.52 10.14
CA PRO A 38 -38.01 15.80 10.98
C PRO A 38 -37.41 14.44 11.33
N VAL A 39 -36.11 14.29 11.20
CA VAL A 39 -35.36 13.07 11.56
C VAL A 39 -35.70 12.77 13.01
N SER A 40 -36.76 11.98 13.21
CA SER A 40 -37.38 11.80 14.50
C SER A 40 -36.45 10.88 15.27
N LYS A 41 -35.95 11.42 16.39
CA LYS A 41 -35.06 10.78 17.38
C LYS A 41 -33.57 10.76 17.02
N MET A 42 -32.97 11.95 16.91
CA MET A 42 -31.57 12.15 17.34
C MET A 42 -31.47 12.18 18.87
N VAL A 43 -32.08 11.23 19.57
CA VAL A 43 -31.91 11.05 21.01
C VAL A 43 -31.42 9.64 21.19
N LEU A 44 -30.09 9.48 21.13
CA LEU A 44 -29.44 8.23 21.49
C LEU A 44 -29.76 7.95 22.95
N SER A 45 -30.25 6.75 23.23
CA SER A 45 -30.46 6.26 24.58
C SER A 45 -29.14 6.21 25.35
N TYR A 46 -29.20 6.23 26.69
CA TYR A 46 -27.99 6.12 27.52
C TYR A 46 -27.19 4.85 27.21
N ALA A 47 -27.87 3.74 26.91
CA ALA A 47 -27.23 2.49 26.51
C ALA A 47 -26.46 2.63 25.18
N GLU A 48 -27.02 3.32 24.18
CA GLU A 48 -26.35 3.59 22.89
C GLU A 48 -25.16 4.54 23.07
N LEU A 49 -25.29 5.58 23.90
CA LEU A 49 -24.19 6.48 24.24
C LEU A 49 -23.07 5.74 24.99
N LEU A 50 -23.43 4.86 25.93
CA LEU A 50 -22.49 4.05 26.69
C LEU A 50 -21.77 3.06 25.74
N LEU A 51 -22.50 2.39 24.87
CA LEU A 51 -21.93 1.50 23.85
C LEU A 51 -20.96 2.24 22.93
N LEU A 52 -21.36 3.41 22.41
CA LEU A 52 -20.52 4.27 21.58
C LEU A 52 -19.24 4.69 22.33
N SER A 53 -19.35 5.09 23.59
CA SER A 53 -18.21 5.49 24.43
C SER A 53 -17.20 4.34 24.61
N LEU A 54 -17.68 3.10 24.83
CA LEU A 54 -16.85 1.91 24.97
C LEU A 54 -16.15 1.56 23.64
N LEU A 55 -16.85 1.66 22.51
CA LEU A 55 -16.29 1.43 21.18
C LEU A 55 -15.19 2.46 20.84
N LEU A 56 -15.43 3.75 21.13
CA LEU A 56 -14.44 4.82 20.95
C LEU A 56 -13.23 4.63 21.86
N LYS A 57 -13.43 4.22 23.12
CA LYS A 57 -12.34 3.89 24.07
C LYS A 57 -11.53 2.68 23.58
N LYS A 58 -12.18 1.66 23.04
CA LYS A 58 -11.54 0.47 22.43
C LYS A 58 -10.78 0.82 21.14
N ARG A 59 -11.24 1.80 20.36
CA ARG A 59 -10.54 2.30 19.17
C ARG A 59 -9.29 3.11 19.55
N ARG A 60 -9.40 4.01 20.54
CA ARG A 60 -8.26 4.79 21.06
C ARG A 60 -7.14 3.91 21.62
N ARG A 61 -7.48 2.81 22.30
CA ARG A 61 -6.51 1.83 22.80
C ARG A 61 -5.75 1.07 21.70
N ARG A 62 -6.27 1.07 20.46
CA ARG A 62 -5.70 0.33 19.33
C ARG A 62 -4.93 1.22 18.34
N VAL A 63 -4.51 2.41 18.76
CA VAL A 63 -3.57 3.22 17.97
C VAL A 63 -2.19 2.64 18.15
N ARG A 64 -1.76 1.81 17.19
CA ARG A 64 -0.39 1.30 17.14
C ARG A 64 0.57 2.47 16.97
N LYS A 65 1.41 2.73 17.99
CA LYS A 65 2.38 3.86 18.01
C LYS A 65 3.32 3.85 16.80
N TYR A 66 3.79 2.67 16.40
CA TYR A 66 4.68 2.49 15.26
C TYR A 66 4.28 1.29 14.42
N ARG A 67 4.17 1.47 13.10
CA ARG A 67 4.02 0.34 12.17
C ARG A 67 5.31 -0.49 12.10
N LYS A 68 6.44 0.17 11.84
CA LYS A 68 7.81 -0.34 12.01
C LYS A 68 8.47 0.44 13.13
N HIS A 69 9.05 -0.24 14.11
CA HIS A 69 9.76 0.43 15.20
C HIS A 69 10.98 1.18 14.65
N PRO A 70 11.29 2.41 15.11
CA PRO A 70 12.42 3.20 14.60
C PRO A 70 13.76 2.46 14.64
N MET A 71 13.97 1.60 15.65
CA MET A 71 15.17 0.75 15.77
C MET A 71 15.38 -0.21 14.58
N LEU A 72 14.30 -0.60 13.89
CA LEU A 72 14.35 -1.52 12.75
C LEU A 72 14.47 -0.80 11.40
N VAL A 73 14.32 0.53 11.38
CA VAL A 73 14.48 1.34 10.17
C VAL A 73 15.92 1.26 9.62
N PRO A 74 16.98 1.42 10.43
CA PRO A 74 18.36 1.36 9.93
C PRO A 74 18.87 -0.07 9.70
N ARG A 75 18.01 -1.08 9.48
CA ARG A 75 18.45 -2.48 9.31
C ARG A 75 19.42 -2.66 8.14
N LEU A 76 19.26 -1.89 7.07
CA LEU A 76 20.12 -1.99 5.89
C LEU A 76 21.51 -1.37 6.14
N SER A 77 21.62 -0.43 7.07
CA SER A 77 22.88 0.25 7.40
C SER A 77 23.61 -0.34 8.61
N LYS A 78 22.86 -0.87 9.59
CA LYS A 78 23.40 -1.34 10.88
C LYS A 78 23.08 -2.81 11.16
N GLY A 79 22.34 -3.47 10.27
CA GLY A 79 21.97 -4.86 10.46
C GLY A 79 23.18 -5.76 10.31
N LEU A 80 23.27 -6.76 11.18
CA LEU A 80 24.39 -7.70 11.24
C LEU A 80 24.70 -8.32 9.88
N TYR A 81 23.67 -8.70 9.12
CA TYR A 81 23.83 -9.24 7.78
C TYR A 81 24.59 -8.27 6.87
N TYR A 82 24.16 -7.01 6.78
CA TYR A 82 24.78 -6.02 5.88
C TYR A 82 26.16 -5.57 6.33
N THR A 83 26.52 -5.73 7.61
CA THR A 83 27.83 -5.33 8.12
C THR A 83 28.85 -6.46 8.17
N LEU A 84 28.41 -7.71 8.34
CA LEU A 84 29.30 -8.86 8.64
C LEU A 84 29.30 -9.92 7.53
N PHE A 85 28.24 -10.03 6.74
CA PHE A 85 28.10 -11.16 5.82
C PHE A 85 29.17 -11.16 4.72
N ASP A 86 29.55 -9.99 4.19
CA ASP A 86 30.57 -9.88 3.15
C ASP A 86 31.98 -10.20 3.69
N ASP A 87 32.27 -9.77 4.92
CA ASP A 87 33.51 -10.11 5.62
C ASP A 87 33.61 -11.63 5.86
N LEU A 88 32.50 -12.27 6.25
CA LEU A 88 32.44 -13.73 6.38
C LEU A 88 32.64 -14.41 5.03
N CYS A 89 32.02 -13.92 3.95
CA CYS A 89 32.16 -14.50 2.62
C CYS A 89 33.59 -14.41 2.07
N SER A 90 34.38 -13.44 2.53
CA SER A 90 35.78 -13.29 2.15
C SER A 90 36.70 -14.32 2.82
N ASP A 91 36.28 -14.85 3.97
CA ASP A 91 37.11 -15.68 4.84
C ASP A 91 36.39 -17.01 5.12
N GLY A 92 36.59 -18.00 4.23
CA GLY A 92 35.80 -19.23 4.21
C GLY A 92 35.83 -20.05 5.50
N TRP A 93 36.93 -19.97 6.27
CA TRP A 93 37.01 -20.62 7.58
C TRP A 93 36.12 -19.95 8.62
N LYS A 94 36.11 -18.60 8.66
CA LYS A 94 35.20 -17.86 9.54
C LYS A 94 33.75 -18.06 9.14
N PHE A 95 33.46 -18.10 7.83
CA PHE A 95 32.13 -18.43 7.32
C PHE A 95 31.66 -19.79 7.86
N PHE A 96 32.51 -20.82 7.73
CA PHE A 96 32.20 -22.16 8.22
C PHE A 96 31.99 -22.19 9.72
N ASN A 97 32.83 -21.50 10.50
CA ASN A 97 32.66 -21.45 11.95
C ASN A 97 31.37 -20.72 12.37
N TYR A 98 31.01 -19.67 11.63
CA TYR A 98 29.81 -18.87 11.90
C TYR A 98 28.53 -19.61 11.56
N PHE A 99 28.39 -20.13 10.34
CA PHE A 99 27.17 -20.78 9.85
C PHE A 99 27.14 -22.31 10.05
N ARG A 100 28.24 -22.90 10.52
CA ARG A 100 28.45 -24.36 10.63
C ARG A 100 28.29 -25.11 9.31
N MET A 101 28.48 -24.42 8.18
CA MET A 101 28.43 -24.97 6.84
C MET A 101 29.33 -24.19 5.88
N SER A 102 29.73 -24.81 4.78
CA SER A 102 30.50 -24.13 3.74
C SER A 102 29.62 -23.13 2.98
N LYS A 103 30.24 -22.17 2.30
CA LYS A 103 29.51 -21.23 1.43
C LYS A 103 28.73 -21.95 0.33
N SER A 104 29.31 -22.99 -0.27
CA SER A 104 28.65 -23.80 -1.29
C SER A 104 27.41 -24.50 -0.74
N SER A 105 27.51 -25.11 0.45
CA SER A 105 26.37 -25.76 1.11
C SER A 105 25.28 -24.76 1.49
N PHE A 106 25.66 -23.54 1.88
CA PHE A 106 24.72 -22.46 2.15
C PHE A 106 23.97 -22.02 0.89
N GLU A 107 24.65 -21.86 -0.24
CA GLU A 107 24.04 -21.50 -1.52
C GLU A 107 23.16 -22.63 -2.06
N GLU A 108 23.58 -23.88 -1.89
CA GLU A 108 22.78 -25.06 -2.24
C GLU A 108 21.49 -25.12 -1.39
N LEU A 109 21.60 -24.95 -0.07
CA LEU A 109 20.45 -24.89 0.81
C LEU A 109 19.51 -23.75 0.40
N LEU A 110 20.06 -22.57 0.13
CA LEU A 110 19.29 -21.41 -0.36
C LEU A 110 18.59 -21.72 -1.68
N SER A 111 19.15 -22.55 -2.56
CA SER A 111 18.49 -22.92 -3.81
C SER A 111 17.25 -23.80 -3.60
N TYR A 112 17.23 -24.64 -2.55
CA TYR A 112 16.10 -25.51 -2.26
C TYR A 112 14.94 -24.78 -1.57
N ILE A 113 15.24 -23.95 -0.58
CA ILE A 113 14.21 -23.28 0.23
C ILE A 113 14.02 -21.81 -0.13
N GLY A 114 14.84 -21.28 -1.05
CA GLY A 114 14.89 -19.86 -1.39
C GLY A 114 13.53 -19.33 -1.79
N ASP A 115 12.87 -20.02 -2.72
CA ASP A 115 11.55 -19.65 -3.24
C ASP A 115 10.49 -19.64 -2.14
N ASP A 116 10.50 -20.64 -1.25
CA ASP A 116 9.55 -20.78 -0.14
C ASP A 116 9.71 -19.68 0.92
N ILE A 117 10.95 -19.27 1.20
CA ILE A 117 11.23 -18.25 2.21
C ILE A 117 11.20 -16.84 1.62
N THR A 118 11.21 -16.67 0.29
CA THR A 118 11.04 -15.34 -0.33
C THR A 118 9.67 -14.77 -0.02
N GLY A 119 9.62 -13.46 0.23
CA GLY A 119 8.36 -12.74 0.37
C GLY A 119 8.29 -11.58 -0.61
N ARG A 120 7.09 -11.06 -0.83
CA ARG A 120 6.85 -9.96 -1.74
C ARG A 120 7.01 -8.62 -1.05
N ASP A 121 7.61 -7.68 -1.76
CA ASP A 121 7.63 -6.29 -1.34
C ASP A 121 6.22 -5.70 -1.38
N THR A 122 5.96 -4.78 -0.46
CA THR A 122 4.72 -4.00 -0.41
C THR A 122 5.07 -2.53 -0.56
N LEU A 123 4.11 -1.70 -0.98
CA LEU A 123 4.30 -0.24 -1.16
C LEU A 123 4.94 0.45 0.05
N LEU A 124 4.76 -0.10 1.24
CA LEU A 124 5.15 0.51 2.51
C LEU A 124 6.32 -0.19 3.18
N ASN A 125 6.62 -1.43 2.80
CA ASN A 125 7.66 -2.25 3.42
C ASN A 125 8.33 -3.15 2.37
N LYS A 126 9.66 -3.06 2.30
CA LYS A 126 10.49 -4.06 1.63
C LYS A 126 10.58 -5.31 2.48
N CYS A 127 10.37 -6.46 1.85
CA CYS A 127 10.56 -7.76 2.45
C CYS A 127 12.03 -7.97 2.82
N ILE A 128 12.28 -8.89 3.74
CA ILE A 128 13.63 -9.37 4.03
C ILE A 128 13.96 -10.40 2.95
N PRO A 129 15.08 -10.24 2.20
CA PRO A 129 15.47 -11.19 1.17
C PRO A 129 15.74 -12.57 1.76
N ALA A 130 15.51 -13.63 0.96
CA ALA A 130 15.68 -15.02 1.36
C ALA A 130 17.08 -15.30 1.96
N LYS A 131 18.13 -14.75 1.32
CA LYS A 131 19.51 -14.90 1.79
C LYS A 131 19.76 -14.31 3.18
N GLU A 132 19.20 -13.12 3.46
CA GLU A 132 19.27 -12.48 4.78
C GLU A 132 18.48 -13.28 5.81
N LYS A 133 17.30 -13.80 5.45
CA LYS A 133 16.52 -14.68 6.34
C LYS A 133 17.30 -15.92 6.72
N LEU A 134 17.87 -16.61 5.73
CA LEU A 134 18.65 -17.82 5.95
C LEU A 134 19.87 -17.56 6.83
N ALA A 135 20.60 -16.49 6.56
CA ALA A 135 21.76 -16.10 7.36
C ALA A 135 21.38 -15.78 8.82
N LEU A 136 20.24 -15.13 9.06
CA LEU A 136 19.78 -14.84 10.41
C LEU A 136 19.31 -16.09 11.17
N THR A 137 18.77 -17.09 10.46
CA THR A 137 18.26 -18.33 11.08
C THR A 137 19.36 -19.32 11.45
N LEU A 138 20.46 -19.36 10.70
CA LEU A 138 21.53 -20.36 10.88
C LEU A 138 22.61 -19.97 11.89
N ARG A 139 22.50 -18.78 12.50
CA ARG A 139 23.49 -18.23 13.42
C ARG A 139 23.60 -19.03 14.73
#